data_AF-A0A095WMQ8-F1
#
_entry.id   AF-A0A095WMQ8-F1
#
_cell.length_a   1.000
_cell.length_b   1.000
_cell.length_c   1.000
_cell.angle_alpha   90.00
_cell.angle_beta   90.00
_cell.angle_gamma   90.00
#
_symmetry.space_group_name_H-M   'P 1'
#
loop_
_entity.id
_entity.type
_entity.pdbx_description
1 polymer ?
#
loop_
_entity_poly.entity_id
_entity_poly.type
_entity_poly.pdbx_seq_one_letter_code
_entity_poly.pdbx_strand_id
1 'polypeptide(L)'
;MAASMGMIVCSLAACSSNSAESNDAKEFSGASAEITRGDLVGETTVQGTLHYADSYTQKSSFDGVITALPTPGSTLKQGEKIYTVGGESSYLLHGSTPAWRSFEAGMSNGEDIHQLEEALSQLGYFDGQADTHFDWRTQAAINKWQKERGLSQDGTLPLGRVLFAPEDLRIGSLKARVGDAVSQGGDLFSASSSRQIISANLKLSDQSLGVVGTKVTIRLPGAQTTKGTISSVEPPKEKAGAEGSSDSQATKDRIIPITVTPDDAAATEKLQEASVSLGITSQTKTNVLSVPLGALVAITPDQFGVELVGEDGKVTRVPVQTGLFAGDRVEISSDELHEGQLVAVPNR
;
A
#
# COMPACT_ATOMS: atom_id res chain seq x y z
N MET A 1 -52.47 -61.42 -20.50
CA MET A 1 -51.06 -61.83 -20.68
C MET A 1 -50.55 -62.17 -19.29
N ALA A 2 -50.55 -63.45 -18.90
CA ALA A 2 -49.44 -64.41 -19.09
C ALA A 2 -48.16 -63.89 -18.39
N ALA A 3 -47.46 -64.60 -17.50
CA ALA A 3 -47.59 -65.95 -16.95
C ALA A 3 -46.58 -66.09 -15.77
N SER A 4 -46.73 -67.17 -15.00
CA SER A 4 -45.67 -67.94 -14.31
C SER A 4 -45.05 -67.35 -13.03
N MET A 5 -45.32 -67.85 -11.82
CA MET A 5 -45.04 -69.19 -11.23
C MET A 5 -43.56 -69.37 -10.85
N GLY A 6 -43.25 -69.32 -9.54
CA GLY A 6 -42.68 -70.44 -8.77
C GLY A 6 -41.20 -70.17 -8.45
N MET A 7 -40.51 -70.68 -7.43
CA MET A 7 -40.79 -71.70 -6.42
C MET A 7 -39.60 -71.66 -5.40
N ILE A 8 -39.92 -71.62 -4.11
CA ILE A 8 -39.35 -72.36 -2.95
C ILE A 8 -37.88 -72.86 -3.04
N VAL A 9 -37.07 -72.63 -2.00
CA VAL A 9 -36.50 -73.65 -1.07
C VAL A 9 -35.50 -73.00 -0.08
N CYS A 10 -35.54 -73.56 1.13
CA CYS A 10 -34.94 -73.17 2.38
C CYS A 10 -33.56 -73.84 2.61
N SER A 11 -32.77 -73.25 3.52
CA SER A 11 -31.90 -73.92 4.52
C SER A 11 -30.38 -74.14 4.28
N LEU A 12 -29.63 -73.39 5.10
CA LEU A 12 -28.51 -73.74 6.01
C LEU A 12 -27.11 -74.24 5.52
N ALA A 13 -26.13 -73.56 6.15
CA ALA A 13 -24.84 -74.02 6.70
C ALA A 13 -23.57 -74.01 5.82
N ALA A 14 -22.57 -73.21 6.23
CA ALA A 14 -21.27 -73.68 6.73
C ALA A 14 -20.31 -72.49 7.01
N CYS A 15 -19.76 -72.43 8.22
CA CYS A 15 -18.57 -71.63 8.52
C CYS A 15 -17.35 -72.31 7.89
N SER A 16 -16.47 -71.57 7.21
CA SER A 16 -15.05 -71.92 7.05
C SER A 16 -14.27 -70.67 6.63
N SER A 17 -13.37 -70.28 7.51
CA SER A 17 -12.33 -69.26 7.34
C SER A 17 -11.46 -69.50 6.12
N ASN A 18 -11.15 -68.45 5.36
CA ASN A 18 -9.81 -68.32 4.82
C ASN A 18 -9.42 -66.84 4.67
N SER A 19 -8.38 -66.49 5.40
CA SER A 19 -7.66 -65.23 5.35
C SER A 19 -7.12 -64.97 3.95
N ALA A 20 -7.37 -63.78 3.43
CA ALA A 20 -6.50 -63.14 2.46
C ALA A 20 -6.68 -61.63 2.65
N GLU A 21 -5.88 -61.06 3.54
CA GLU A 21 -5.54 -59.65 3.49
C GLU A 21 -4.91 -59.38 2.12
N SER A 22 -5.70 -58.88 1.17
CA SER A 22 -5.17 -58.24 -0.02
C SER A 22 -4.65 -56.87 0.41
N ASN A 23 -3.36 -56.83 0.70
CA ASN A 23 -2.58 -55.62 0.87
C ASN A 23 -2.46 -54.94 -0.51
N ASP A 24 -3.55 -54.36 -1.00
CA ASP A 24 -3.55 -53.52 -2.19
C ASP A 24 -2.80 -52.23 -1.85
N ALA A 25 -1.52 -52.23 -2.19
CA ALA A 25 -0.74 -51.02 -2.28
C ALA A 25 -1.44 -50.09 -3.29
N LYS A 26 -2.11 -49.05 -2.78
CA LYS A 26 -2.67 -47.97 -3.60
C LYS A 26 -1.52 -47.33 -4.38
N GLU A 27 -1.36 -47.69 -5.65
CA GLU A 27 -0.51 -46.95 -6.58
C GLU A 27 -1.08 -45.54 -6.73
N PHE A 28 -0.26 -44.55 -6.44
CA PHE A 28 -0.67 -43.15 -6.47
C PHE A 28 -0.60 -42.58 -7.87
N SER A 29 -1.75 -42.17 -8.41
CA SER A 29 -1.87 -41.43 -9.68
C SER A 29 -2.28 -39.95 -9.48
N GLY A 30 -2.16 -39.44 -8.25
CA GLY A 30 -2.57 -38.09 -7.89
C GLY A 30 -1.49 -37.02 -8.12
N ALA A 31 -1.82 -35.77 -7.83
CA ALA A 31 -0.84 -34.68 -7.86
C ALA A 31 0.13 -34.82 -6.68
N SER A 32 1.43 -34.71 -6.91
CA SER A 32 2.45 -34.66 -5.86
C SER A 32 3.07 -33.28 -5.75
N ALA A 33 3.54 -32.93 -4.55
CA ALA A 33 4.30 -31.72 -4.30
C ALA A 33 5.56 -32.04 -3.49
N GLU A 34 6.58 -31.20 -3.62
CA GLU A 34 7.86 -31.40 -2.96
C GLU A 34 7.88 -30.77 -1.56
N ILE A 35 8.49 -31.49 -0.60
CA ILE A 35 8.89 -30.92 0.68
C ILE A 35 10.08 -29.98 0.44
N THR A 36 9.89 -28.69 0.69
CA THR A 36 10.94 -27.68 0.51
C THR A 36 11.42 -27.18 1.85
N ARG A 37 12.72 -26.92 1.97
CA ARG A 37 13.29 -26.20 3.11
C ARG A 37 13.39 -24.72 2.78
N GLY A 38 12.91 -23.88 3.68
CA GLY A 38 12.98 -22.45 3.45
C GLY A 38 12.36 -21.64 4.58
N ASP A 39 12.31 -20.34 4.37
CA ASP A 39 11.70 -19.42 5.32
C ASP A 39 10.18 -19.40 5.12
N LEU A 40 9.45 -19.59 6.20
CA LEU A 40 7.99 -19.53 6.23
C LEU A 40 7.55 -18.26 6.95
N VAL A 41 6.77 -17.42 6.26
CA VAL A 41 6.39 -16.07 6.72
C VAL A 41 4.88 -16.00 6.89
N GLY A 42 4.42 -15.99 8.14
CA GLY A 42 3.03 -15.72 8.49
C GLY A 42 2.72 -14.23 8.32
N GLU A 43 1.58 -13.91 7.72
CA GLU A 43 1.14 -12.53 7.52
C GLU A 43 -0.24 -12.30 8.15
N THR A 44 -0.40 -11.16 8.81
CA THR A 44 -1.71 -10.62 9.18
C THR A 44 -2.21 -9.74 8.04
N THR A 45 -3.40 -10.03 7.53
CA THR A 45 -4.00 -9.28 6.42
C THR A 45 -4.83 -8.10 6.92
N VAL A 46 -4.57 -6.92 6.36
CA VAL A 46 -5.24 -5.66 6.72
C VAL A 46 -5.67 -4.96 5.44
N GLN A 47 -6.91 -4.45 5.42
CA GLN A 47 -7.38 -3.66 4.28
C GLN A 47 -6.88 -2.22 4.39
N GLY A 48 -6.43 -1.68 3.26
CA GLY A 48 -5.98 -0.30 3.13
C GLY A 48 -6.49 0.38 1.86
N THR A 49 -6.31 1.68 1.80
CA THR A 49 -6.63 2.50 0.63
C THR A 49 -5.35 3.17 0.14
N LEU A 50 -4.96 2.87 -1.09
CA LEU A 50 -3.92 3.59 -1.82
C LEU A 50 -4.46 4.94 -2.28
N HIS A 51 -3.75 6.02 -1.98
CA HIS A 51 -4.07 7.38 -2.42
C HIS A 51 -2.80 8.24 -2.45
N TYR A 52 -2.91 9.48 -2.93
CA TYR A 52 -1.81 10.44 -2.88
C TYR A 52 -1.59 10.99 -1.47
N ALA A 53 -0.33 11.21 -1.12
CA ALA A 53 0.07 11.77 0.17
C ALA A 53 -0.23 13.28 0.25
N ASP A 54 -0.34 13.78 1.48
CA ASP A 54 -0.38 15.22 1.79
C ASP A 54 -1.46 15.98 1.01
N SER A 55 -2.64 15.37 0.88
CA SER A 55 -3.78 15.99 0.19
C SER A 55 -4.34 17.15 1.01
N TYR A 56 -4.50 18.31 0.39
CA TYR A 56 -5.09 19.49 1.00
C TYR A 56 -5.90 20.31 -0.01
N THR A 57 -6.64 21.30 0.48
CA THR A 57 -7.36 22.24 -0.40
C THR A 57 -6.49 23.47 -0.63
N GLN A 58 -6.10 23.68 -1.89
CA GLN A 58 -5.43 24.90 -2.28
C GLN A 58 -6.43 26.06 -2.20
N LYS A 59 -6.03 27.10 -1.48
CA LYS A 59 -6.79 28.32 -1.30
C LYS A 59 -6.21 29.46 -2.13
N SER A 60 -7.03 30.43 -2.47
CA SER A 60 -6.58 31.66 -3.12
C SER A 60 -5.78 32.52 -2.15
N SER A 61 -4.63 33.01 -2.60
CA SER A 61 -3.86 34.03 -1.92
C SER A 61 -4.31 35.45 -2.31
N PHE A 62 -5.11 35.58 -3.37
CA PHE A 62 -5.53 36.85 -3.94
C PHE A 62 -7.06 36.98 -3.95
N ASP A 63 -7.53 38.22 -4.01
CA ASP A 63 -8.93 38.56 -4.22
C ASP A 63 -9.20 38.86 -5.70
N GLY A 64 -10.40 38.53 -6.17
CA GLY A 64 -10.88 38.93 -7.49
C GLY A 64 -11.53 37.80 -8.27
N VAL A 65 -11.51 37.92 -9.60
CA VAL A 65 -12.07 36.89 -10.49
C VAL A 65 -10.99 35.90 -10.88
N ILE A 66 -11.31 34.61 -10.79
CA ILE A 66 -10.44 33.52 -11.23
C ILE A 66 -10.33 33.58 -12.76
N THR A 67 -9.13 33.78 -13.30
CA THR A 67 -8.89 33.85 -14.75
C THR A 67 -8.10 32.67 -15.29
N ALA A 68 -7.42 31.91 -14.43
CA ALA A 68 -6.77 30.65 -14.79
C ALA A 68 -6.74 29.68 -13.62
N LEU A 69 -7.00 28.40 -13.89
CA LEU A 69 -6.86 27.28 -12.97
C LEU A 69 -6.02 26.17 -13.61
N PRO A 70 -5.35 25.34 -12.81
CA PRO A 70 -4.56 24.23 -13.34
C PRO A 70 -5.47 23.11 -13.86
N THR A 71 -4.92 22.23 -14.70
CA THR A 71 -5.66 21.09 -15.24
C THR A 71 -5.76 19.95 -14.22
N PRO A 72 -6.97 19.46 -13.89
CA PRO A 72 -7.12 18.30 -13.02
C PRO A 72 -6.36 17.07 -13.51
N GLY A 73 -5.72 16.37 -12.58
CA GLY A 73 -4.92 15.19 -12.86
C GLY A 73 -3.50 15.48 -13.39
N SER A 74 -3.15 16.74 -13.64
CA SER A 74 -1.78 17.13 -13.99
C SER A 74 -0.87 17.22 -12.75
N THR A 75 0.43 17.30 -13.00
CA THR A 75 1.46 17.54 -11.99
C THR A 75 2.20 18.83 -12.37
N LEU A 76 2.25 19.77 -11.43
CA LEU A 76 3.01 21.01 -11.57
C LEU A 76 4.44 20.83 -11.07
N LYS A 77 5.39 21.36 -11.83
CA LYS A 77 6.82 21.34 -11.53
C LYS A 77 7.33 22.70 -11.04
N GLN A 78 8.54 22.71 -10.49
CA GLN A 78 9.21 23.93 -10.08
C GLN A 78 9.22 25.00 -11.18
N GLY A 79 8.81 26.21 -10.79
CA GLY A 79 8.69 27.38 -11.64
C GLY A 79 7.38 27.49 -12.41
N GLU A 80 6.52 26.47 -12.42
CA GLU A 80 5.26 26.51 -13.18
C GLU A 80 4.19 27.35 -12.49
N LYS A 81 3.28 27.91 -13.30
CA LYS A 81 2.16 28.72 -12.82
C LYS A 81 1.06 27.82 -12.28
N ILE A 82 0.60 28.12 -11.07
CA ILE A 82 -0.43 27.36 -10.38
C ILE A 82 -1.83 27.85 -10.78
N TYR A 83 -2.13 29.14 -10.55
CA TYR A 83 -3.42 29.75 -10.84
C TYR A 83 -3.28 31.26 -11.04
N THR A 84 -4.33 31.91 -11.55
CA THR A 84 -4.44 33.37 -11.67
C THR A 84 -5.78 33.86 -11.15
N VAL A 85 -5.76 34.85 -10.25
CA VAL A 85 -6.93 35.51 -9.65
C VAL A 85 -6.71 37.01 -9.68
N GLY A 86 -7.67 37.78 -10.22
CA GLY A 86 -7.57 39.24 -10.23
C GLY A 86 -6.38 39.80 -11.03
N GLY A 87 -5.80 39.01 -11.94
CA GLY A 87 -4.56 39.35 -12.65
C GLY A 87 -3.28 38.91 -11.95
N GLU A 88 -3.36 38.55 -10.67
CA GLU A 88 -2.26 38.05 -9.86
C GLU A 88 -2.08 36.53 -10.06
N SER A 89 -0.85 36.10 -10.34
CA SER A 89 -0.54 34.68 -10.57
C SER A 89 0.31 34.12 -9.43
N SER A 90 0.03 32.89 -9.02
CA SER A 90 0.86 32.14 -8.07
C SER A 90 1.70 31.10 -8.81
N TYR A 91 2.94 30.89 -8.38
CA TYR A 91 3.91 29.97 -8.98
C TYR A 91 4.44 28.97 -7.96
N LEU A 92 4.67 27.74 -8.40
CA LEU A 92 5.26 26.69 -7.56
C LEU A 92 6.77 26.86 -7.51
N LEU A 93 7.37 26.90 -6.33
CA LEU A 93 8.80 26.71 -6.13
C LEU A 93 9.02 25.58 -5.12
N HIS A 94 10.12 24.83 -5.26
CA HIS A 94 10.43 23.82 -4.26
C HIS A 94 11.01 24.45 -2.99
N GLY A 95 10.52 24.00 -1.84
CA GLY A 95 10.92 24.51 -0.53
C GLY A 95 10.09 23.86 0.58
N SER A 96 10.70 23.63 1.74
CA SER A 96 10.05 23.00 2.89
C SER A 96 9.27 24.00 3.75
N THR A 97 9.64 25.28 3.71
CA THR A 97 8.99 26.33 4.50
C THR A 97 7.96 27.06 3.65
N PRO A 98 6.68 27.12 4.05
CA PRO A 98 5.68 27.91 3.33
C PRO A 98 6.06 29.40 3.27
N ALA A 99 5.74 30.07 2.16
CA ALA A 99 5.88 31.52 2.09
C ALA A 99 4.88 32.18 3.04
N TRP A 100 5.37 32.98 3.99
CA TRP A 100 4.55 33.63 5.01
C TRP A 100 4.70 35.17 5.03
N ARG A 101 5.60 35.70 4.20
CA ARG A 101 5.85 37.13 4.01
C ARG A 101 6.25 37.43 2.57
N SER A 102 6.33 38.71 2.23
CA SER A 102 6.87 39.17 0.95
C SER A 102 8.39 39.07 0.92
N PHE A 103 8.96 38.90 -0.28
CA PHE A 103 10.39 39.01 -0.53
C PHE A 103 10.71 40.35 -1.19
N GLU A 104 11.45 41.20 -0.49
CA GLU A 104 11.76 42.56 -0.94
C GLU A 104 13.02 43.10 -0.26
N ALA A 105 13.61 44.14 -0.85
CA ALA A 105 14.79 44.78 -0.32
C ALA A 105 14.57 45.30 1.11
N GLY A 106 15.49 44.98 2.02
CA GLY A 106 15.42 45.39 3.43
C GLY A 106 14.60 44.46 4.33
N MET A 107 14.08 43.34 3.80
CA MET A 107 13.47 42.29 4.63
C MET A 107 14.50 41.69 5.61
N SER A 108 14.02 41.17 6.75
CA SER A 108 14.90 40.47 7.69
C SER A 108 15.36 39.12 7.15
N ASN A 109 16.56 38.70 7.54
CA ASN A 109 17.14 37.41 7.15
C ASN A 109 16.24 36.22 7.55
N GLY A 110 16.38 35.10 6.83
CA GLY A 110 15.65 33.88 7.14
C GLY A 110 15.90 32.74 6.15
N GLU A 111 15.53 31.53 6.57
CA GLU A 111 15.64 30.31 5.77
C GLU A 111 14.75 30.33 4.53
N ASP A 112 13.67 31.11 4.57
CA ASP A 112 12.79 31.34 3.43
C ASP A 112 13.51 32.03 2.26
N ILE A 113 14.51 32.87 2.54
CA ILE A 113 15.37 33.49 1.53
C ILE A 113 16.31 32.43 0.94
N HIS A 114 16.93 31.60 1.79
CA HIS A 114 17.82 30.53 1.35
C HIS A 114 17.14 29.58 0.36
N GLN A 115 15.96 29.05 0.70
CA GLN A 115 15.22 28.17 -0.22
C GLN A 115 14.73 28.90 -1.48
N LEU A 116 14.43 30.22 -1.41
CA LEU A 116 14.07 30.99 -2.60
C LEU A 116 15.26 31.08 -3.56
N GLU A 117 16.45 31.38 -3.03
CA GLU A 117 17.68 31.46 -3.80
C GLU A 117 18.08 30.10 -4.38
N GLU A 118 17.96 29.02 -3.62
CA GLU A 118 18.16 27.66 -4.12
C GLU A 118 17.20 27.35 -5.27
N ALA A 119 15.90 27.64 -5.10
CA ALA A 119 14.90 27.40 -6.13
C ALA A 119 15.16 28.24 -7.40
N LEU A 120 15.54 29.51 -7.25
CA LEU A 120 15.92 30.38 -8.36
C LEU A 120 17.22 29.94 -9.02
N SER A 121 18.17 29.38 -8.26
CA SER A 121 19.43 28.85 -8.79
C SER A 121 19.20 27.60 -9.63
N GLN A 122 18.38 26.67 -9.16
CA GLN A 122 17.98 25.48 -9.90
C GLN A 122 17.20 25.81 -11.18
N LEU A 123 16.47 26.93 -11.18
CA LEU A 123 15.80 27.46 -12.36
C LEU A 123 16.73 28.29 -13.28
N GLY A 124 17.99 28.50 -12.89
CA GLY A 124 19.00 29.21 -13.68
C GLY A 124 18.98 30.74 -13.57
N TYR A 125 18.27 31.30 -12.59
CA TYR A 125 18.17 32.75 -12.40
C TYR A 125 19.17 33.32 -11.38
N PHE A 126 19.62 32.50 -10.43
CA PHE A 126 20.57 32.87 -9.37
C PHE A 126 21.89 32.11 -9.50
N ASP A 127 23.00 32.85 -9.59
CA ASP A 127 24.36 32.34 -9.82
C ASP A 127 25.27 32.47 -8.57
N GLY A 128 24.73 33.00 -7.48
CA GLY A 128 25.40 33.07 -6.18
C GLY A 128 25.31 31.76 -5.39
N GLN A 129 25.99 31.73 -4.26
CA GLN A 129 25.73 30.72 -3.22
C GLN A 129 24.48 31.16 -2.47
N ALA A 130 23.48 30.26 -2.37
CA ALA A 130 22.28 30.55 -1.61
C ALA A 130 22.62 30.80 -0.14
N ASP A 131 22.04 31.85 0.43
CA ASP A 131 22.17 32.19 1.84
C ASP A 131 20.87 32.79 2.39
N THR A 132 20.90 33.29 3.63
CA THR A 132 19.69 33.76 4.34
C THR A 132 19.44 35.26 4.22
N HIS A 133 20.18 35.99 3.38
CA HIS A 133 20.13 37.45 3.24
C HIS A 133 19.57 37.85 1.88
N PHE A 134 18.56 38.71 1.90
CA PHE A 134 18.03 39.27 0.67
C PHE A 134 18.91 40.46 0.23
N ASP A 135 19.75 40.25 -0.77
CA ASP A 135 20.64 41.26 -1.30
C ASP A 135 20.32 41.64 -2.77
N TRP A 136 21.18 42.45 -3.37
CA TRP A 136 20.99 42.90 -4.75
C TRP A 136 21.07 41.75 -5.78
N ARG A 137 21.75 40.64 -5.46
CA ARG A 137 21.83 39.45 -6.31
C ARG A 137 20.52 38.68 -6.28
N THR A 138 19.92 38.51 -5.09
CA THR A 138 18.58 37.93 -4.93
C THR A 138 17.58 38.75 -5.75
N GLN A 139 17.59 40.08 -5.58
CA GLN A 139 16.71 40.98 -6.32
C GLN A 139 16.94 40.90 -7.84
N ALA A 140 18.19 40.80 -8.29
CA ALA A 140 18.49 40.63 -9.71
C ALA A 140 18.00 39.28 -10.27
N ALA A 141 18.11 38.20 -9.50
CA ALA A 141 17.57 36.89 -9.88
C ALA A 141 16.05 36.92 -10.00
N ILE A 142 15.35 37.56 -9.04
CA ILE A 142 13.90 37.75 -9.10
C ILE A 142 13.52 38.55 -10.36
N ASN A 143 14.24 39.64 -10.67
CA ASN A 143 14.00 40.41 -11.88
C ASN A 143 14.15 39.58 -13.16
N LYS A 144 15.19 38.74 -13.26
CA LYS A 144 15.37 37.82 -14.40
C LYS A 144 14.20 36.83 -14.51
N TRP A 145 13.79 36.24 -13.38
CA TRP A 145 12.65 35.33 -13.33
C TRP A 145 11.33 36.01 -13.71
N GLN A 146 11.06 37.20 -13.16
CA GLN A 146 9.89 38.01 -13.47
C GLN A 146 9.81 38.33 -14.97
N LYS A 147 10.95 38.71 -15.58
CA LYS A 147 11.03 38.95 -17.02
C LYS A 147 10.59 37.75 -17.84
N GLU A 148 11.11 36.57 -17.53
CA GLU A 148 10.76 35.33 -18.25
C GLU A 148 9.28 34.94 -18.07
N ARG A 149 8.69 35.30 -16.92
CA ARG A 149 7.26 35.08 -16.63
C ARG A 149 6.34 36.19 -17.15
N GLY A 150 6.88 37.22 -17.81
CA GLY A 150 6.10 38.36 -18.30
C GLY A 150 5.51 39.22 -17.18
N LEU A 151 6.14 39.21 -16.01
CA LEU A 151 5.77 40.01 -14.84
C LEU A 151 6.51 41.35 -14.86
N SER A 152 6.00 42.32 -14.08
CA SER A 152 6.74 43.55 -13.76
C SER A 152 8.07 43.20 -13.08
N GLN A 153 9.16 43.78 -13.58
CA GLN A 153 10.52 43.57 -13.07
C GLN A 153 10.81 44.59 -11.95
N ASP A 154 10.16 44.40 -10.80
CA ASP A 154 10.37 45.21 -9.59
C ASP A 154 11.33 44.53 -8.59
N GLY A 155 11.68 43.26 -8.82
CA GLY A 155 12.56 42.48 -7.95
C GLY A 155 11.90 42.10 -6.63
N THR A 156 10.58 42.20 -6.52
CA THR A 156 9.80 41.88 -5.33
C THR A 156 8.84 40.72 -5.57
N LEU A 157 8.59 39.92 -4.54
CA LEU A 157 7.59 38.85 -4.57
C LEU A 157 6.60 39.09 -3.44
N PRO A 158 5.41 39.66 -3.70
CA PRO A 158 4.39 39.81 -2.66
C PRO A 158 3.91 38.43 -2.18
N LEU A 159 3.44 38.36 -0.93
CA LEU A 159 2.87 37.13 -0.38
C LEU A 159 1.80 36.54 -1.32
N GLY A 160 1.91 35.23 -1.58
CA GLY A 160 1.04 34.50 -2.50
C GLY A 160 1.57 34.37 -3.93
N ARG A 161 2.55 35.20 -4.34
CA ARG A 161 3.20 35.10 -5.65
C ARG A 161 3.94 33.78 -5.83
N VAL A 162 4.51 33.27 -4.76
CA VAL A 162 5.18 31.96 -4.69
C VAL A 162 4.45 31.11 -3.66
N LEU A 163 4.21 29.85 -4.04
CA LEU A 163 3.86 28.77 -3.13
C LEU A 163 5.02 27.80 -3.08
N PHE A 164 5.51 27.54 -1.87
CA PHE A 164 6.53 26.53 -1.64
C PHE A 164 5.89 25.17 -1.35
N ALA A 165 6.37 24.14 -2.04
CA ALA A 165 6.08 22.76 -1.71
C ALA A 165 7.38 21.95 -1.72
N PRO A 166 7.52 20.88 -0.91
CA PRO A 166 8.76 20.09 -0.88
C PRO A 166 9.09 19.38 -2.20
N GLU A 167 8.09 19.17 -3.06
CA GLU A 167 8.19 18.39 -4.29
C GLU A 167 7.12 18.85 -5.31
N ASP A 168 7.12 18.21 -6.49
CA ASP A 168 6.14 18.42 -7.55
C ASP A 168 4.70 18.28 -7.03
N LEU A 169 3.84 19.24 -7.38
CA LEU A 169 2.48 19.35 -6.87
C LEU A 169 1.47 18.68 -7.80
N ARG A 170 0.81 17.63 -7.33
CA ARG A 170 -0.29 17.01 -8.07
C ARG A 170 -1.58 17.81 -7.91
N ILE A 171 -2.29 17.98 -9.03
CA ILE A 171 -3.59 18.68 -9.09
C ILE A 171 -4.72 17.66 -9.07
N GLY A 172 -5.57 17.76 -8.05
CA GLY A 172 -6.80 17.00 -7.90
C GLY A 172 -8.01 17.68 -8.55
N SER A 173 -9.17 17.54 -7.91
CA SER A 173 -10.43 18.12 -8.38
C SER A 173 -10.47 19.64 -8.22
N LEU A 174 -11.05 20.35 -9.19
CA LEU A 174 -11.38 21.76 -9.03
C LEU A 174 -12.56 21.93 -8.07
N LYS A 175 -12.48 22.95 -7.23
CA LYS A 175 -13.56 23.39 -6.33
C LYS A 175 -14.18 24.71 -6.77
N ALA A 176 -13.46 25.50 -7.56
CA ALA A 176 -13.93 26.72 -8.20
C ALA A 176 -13.76 26.63 -9.73
N ARG A 177 -14.33 27.60 -10.45
CA ARG A 177 -14.29 27.69 -11.92
C ARG A 177 -13.70 29.02 -12.36
N VAL A 178 -13.10 29.03 -13.55
CA VAL A 178 -12.72 30.28 -14.22
C VAL A 178 -13.97 31.14 -14.42
N GLY A 179 -13.90 32.40 -14.01
CA GLY A 179 -15.01 33.35 -13.99
C GLY A 179 -15.64 33.55 -12.61
N ASP A 180 -15.40 32.66 -11.64
CA ASP A 180 -15.91 32.84 -10.28
C ASP A 180 -15.18 33.99 -9.57
N ALA A 181 -15.91 34.73 -8.74
CA ALA A 181 -15.32 35.66 -7.79
C ALA A 181 -14.86 34.89 -6.54
N VAL A 182 -13.65 35.16 -6.07
CA VAL A 182 -13.05 34.52 -4.89
C VAL A 182 -12.37 35.58 -4.02
N SER A 183 -12.46 35.39 -2.71
CA SER A 183 -11.67 36.14 -1.75
C SER A 183 -10.41 35.36 -1.37
N GLN A 184 -9.45 36.05 -0.75
CA GLN A 184 -8.34 35.40 -0.08
C GLN A 184 -8.87 34.34 0.90
N GLY A 185 -8.26 33.16 0.88
CA GLY A 185 -8.68 31.98 1.65
C GLY A 185 -9.81 31.15 1.02
N GLY A 186 -10.39 31.59 -0.10
CA GLY A 186 -11.40 30.83 -0.84
C GLY A 186 -10.82 29.57 -1.50
N ASP A 187 -11.60 28.50 -1.56
CA ASP A 187 -11.17 27.20 -2.08
C ASP A 187 -11.06 27.20 -3.61
N LEU A 188 -9.94 26.73 -4.16
CA LEU A 188 -9.69 26.68 -5.60
C LEU A 188 -9.74 25.26 -6.15
N PHE A 189 -8.90 24.38 -5.63
CA PHE A 189 -8.78 22.99 -6.07
C PHE A 189 -8.11 22.14 -4.99
N SER A 190 -8.21 20.82 -5.11
CA SER A 190 -7.47 19.89 -4.25
C SER A 190 -6.06 19.71 -4.80
N ALA A 191 -5.05 19.72 -3.94
CA ALA A 191 -3.67 19.49 -4.32
C ALA A 191 -3.03 18.44 -3.40
N SER A 192 -2.04 17.72 -3.88
CA SER A 192 -1.37 16.67 -3.13
C SER A 192 0.08 16.51 -3.57
N SER A 193 0.85 15.74 -2.82
CA SER A 193 2.10 15.17 -3.33
C SER A 193 1.84 14.27 -4.55
N SER A 194 2.88 14.05 -5.36
CA SER A 194 2.91 12.99 -6.37
C SER A 194 3.17 11.61 -5.76
N ARG A 195 3.68 11.54 -4.51
CA ARG A 195 3.91 10.29 -3.78
C ARG A 195 2.59 9.64 -3.42
N GLN A 196 2.57 8.32 -3.55
CA GLN A 196 1.43 7.50 -3.16
C GLN A 196 1.72 6.80 -1.83
N ILE A 197 0.70 6.76 -0.98
CA ILE A 197 0.73 6.10 0.32
C ILE A 197 -0.53 5.25 0.48
N ILE A 198 -0.48 4.30 1.40
CA ILE A 198 -1.61 3.46 1.75
C ILE A 198 -1.98 3.73 3.20
N SER A 199 -3.20 4.20 3.42
CA SER A 199 -3.77 4.31 4.75
C SER A 199 -4.50 3.02 5.11
N ALA A 200 -4.18 2.44 6.27
CA ALA A 200 -4.82 1.24 6.76
C ALA A 200 -5.03 1.31 8.28
N ASN A 201 -5.93 0.47 8.80
CA ASN A 201 -6.27 0.46 10.22
C ASN A 201 -5.98 -0.91 10.83
N LEU A 202 -5.02 -0.96 11.75
CA LEU A 202 -4.74 -2.15 12.54
C LEU A 202 -5.73 -2.29 13.69
N LYS A 203 -6.02 -3.53 14.07
CA LYS A 203 -6.72 -3.84 15.31
C LYS A 203 -5.78 -3.66 16.48
N LEU A 204 -6.34 -3.33 17.65
CA LEU A 204 -5.56 -3.22 18.88
C LEU A 204 -4.84 -4.53 19.26
N SER A 205 -5.42 -5.69 18.92
CA SER A 205 -4.78 -7.00 19.11
C SER A 205 -3.48 -7.17 18.31
N ASP A 206 -3.36 -6.44 17.19
CA ASP A 206 -2.26 -6.55 16.24
C ASP A 206 -1.26 -5.39 16.42
N GLN A 207 -1.32 -4.66 17.55
CA GLN A 207 -0.49 -3.49 17.83
C GLN A 207 1.01 -3.77 17.70
N SER A 208 1.47 -4.96 18.06
CA SER A 208 2.87 -5.35 17.94
C SER A 208 3.39 -5.36 16.50
N LEU A 209 2.50 -5.42 15.50
CA LEU A 209 2.84 -5.39 14.08
C LEU A 209 2.97 -3.96 13.52
N GLY A 210 2.33 -2.99 14.18
CA GLY A 210 2.32 -1.59 13.79
C GLY A 210 3.57 -0.85 14.25
N VAL A 211 4.72 -1.21 13.72
CA VAL A 211 6.01 -0.55 14.00
C VAL A 211 6.53 0.11 12.73
N VAL A 212 7.02 1.34 12.84
CA VAL A 212 7.66 2.03 11.70
C VAL A 212 8.88 1.23 11.24
N GLY A 213 8.99 1.03 9.92
CA GLY A 213 10.03 0.20 9.31
C GLY A 213 9.63 -1.26 9.06
N THR A 214 8.48 -1.72 9.60
CA THR A 214 7.98 -3.07 9.31
C THR A 214 7.69 -3.22 7.81
N LYS A 215 8.16 -4.33 7.24
CA LYS A 215 7.93 -4.67 5.83
C LYS A 215 6.53 -5.23 5.63
N VAL A 216 5.92 -4.83 4.52
CA VAL A 216 4.55 -5.16 4.16
C VAL A 216 4.52 -5.65 2.71
N THR A 217 3.80 -6.75 2.47
CA THR A 217 3.43 -7.19 1.13
C THR A 217 2.14 -6.48 0.73
N ILE A 218 2.18 -5.62 -0.29
CA ILE A 218 1.03 -4.90 -0.82
C ILE A 218 0.45 -5.71 -1.97
N ARG A 219 -0.81 -6.15 -1.84
CA ARG A 219 -1.57 -6.82 -2.89
C ARG A 219 -2.48 -5.80 -3.56
N LEU A 220 -2.15 -5.47 -4.80
CA LEU A 220 -2.85 -4.50 -5.63
C LEU A 220 -4.01 -5.17 -6.40
N PRO A 221 -5.00 -4.40 -6.88
CA PRO A 221 -5.99 -4.91 -7.82
C PRO A 221 -5.33 -5.54 -9.06
N GLY A 222 -5.97 -6.56 -9.64
CA GLY A 222 -5.44 -7.26 -10.82
C GLY A 222 -4.35 -8.29 -10.51
N ALA A 223 -4.32 -8.83 -9.28
CA ALA A 223 -3.40 -9.87 -8.82
C ALA A 223 -1.90 -9.47 -8.85
N GLN A 224 -1.59 -8.18 -8.88
CA GLN A 224 -0.22 -7.69 -8.76
C GLN A 224 0.18 -7.55 -7.29
N THR A 225 1.47 -7.74 -7.00
CA THR A 225 2.01 -7.53 -5.65
C THR A 225 3.26 -6.68 -5.70
N THR A 226 3.43 -5.82 -4.71
CA THR A 226 4.64 -5.03 -4.49
C THR A 226 5.00 -5.04 -3.01
N LYS A 227 6.17 -4.51 -2.66
CA LYS A 227 6.61 -4.36 -1.28
C LYS A 227 6.41 -2.92 -0.83
N GLY A 228 6.25 -2.74 0.47
CA GLY A 228 6.19 -1.44 1.11
C GLY A 228 6.67 -1.51 2.54
N THR A 229 6.73 -0.35 3.15
CA THR A 229 7.23 -0.16 4.51
C THR A 229 6.25 0.70 5.29
N ILE A 230 5.95 0.32 6.55
CA ILE A 230 5.18 1.19 7.46
C ILE A 230 6.00 2.46 7.71
N SER A 231 5.52 3.61 7.25
CA SER A 231 6.19 4.91 7.40
C SER A 231 5.67 5.72 8.58
N SER A 232 4.43 5.47 9.02
CA SER A 232 3.83 6.15 10.16
C SER A 232 2.85 5.26 10.89
N VAL A 233 2.75 5.46 12.21
CA VAL A 233 1.82 4.78 13.11
C VAL A 233 1.23 5.84 14.04
N GLU A 234 -0.08 6.03 13.98
CA GLU A 234 -0.79 6.97 14.83
C GLU A 234 -1.20 6.33 16.17
N PRO A 235 -1.41 7.14 17.23
CA PRO A 235 -1.99 6.65 18.46
C PRO A 235 -3.36 5.95 18.25
N PRO A 236 -3.70 4.93 19.07
CA PRO A 236 -4.97 4.24 18.94
C PRO A 236 -6.16 5.17 19.14
N LYS A 237 -7.05 5.25 18.15
CA LYS A 237 -8.25 6.11 18.14
C LYS A 237 -9.51 5.29 17.90
N GLU A 238 -10.67 5.87 18.24
CA GLU A 238 -11.95 5.28 17.86
C GLU A 238 -12.08 5.27 16.33
N LYS A 239 -12.53 4.16 15.75
CA LYS A 239 -12.84 4.12 14.33
C LYS A 239 -13.97 5.13 14.04
N ALA A 240 -13.69 6.12 13.20
CA ALA A 240 -14.72 7.05 12.75
C ALA A 240 -15.83 6.25 12.06
N GLY A 241 -17.08 6.45 12.48
CA GLY A 241 -18.23 5.92 11.77
C GLY A 241 -18.36 6.61 10.41
N ALA A 242 -18.78 5.87 9.38
CA ALA A 242 -19.22 6.50 8.14
C ALA A 242 -20.38 7.46 8.44
N GLU A 243 -20.32 8.69 7.93
CA GLU A 243 -21.39 9.67 8.10
C GLU A 243 -22.74 9.08 7.64
N GLY A 244 -23.69 8.94 8.58
CA GLY A 244 -25.05 8.48 8.29
C GLY A 244 -25.57 7.30 9.12
N SER A 245 -24.76 6.64 9.95
CA SER A 245 -25.26 5.55 10.81
C SER A 245 -25.61 6.04 12.22
N SER A 246 -26.84 6.53 12.39
CA SER A 246 -27.48 6.69 13.70
C SER A 246 -27.80 5.31 14.26
N ASP A 247 -26.82 4.63 14.86
CA ASP A 247 -27.13 3.58 15.83
C ASP A 247 -26.16 3.60 16.99
N SER A 248 -26.68 4.04 18.13
CA SER A 248 -25.98 4.24 19.40
C SER A 248 -25.83 2.92 20.15
N GLN A 249 -25.18 1.91 19.55
CA GLN A 249 -24.69 0.76 20.32
C GLN A 249 -23.67 -0.15 19.60
N ALA A 250 -22.93 0.37 18.61
CA ALA A 250 -21.73 -0.34 18.15
C ALA A 250 -20.60 -0.14 19.17
N THR A 251 -20.07 -1.22 19.75
CA THR A 251 -18.74 -1.23 20.35
C THR A 251 -17.80 -0.51 19.39
N LYS A 252 -17.34 0.68 19.75
CA LYS A 252 -16.44 1.45 18.89
C LYS A 252 -15.13 0.70 18.81
N ASP A 253 -14.91 0.02 17.69
CA ASP A 253 -13.66 -0.68 17.44
C ASP A 253 -12.52 0.31 17.53
N ARG A 254 -11.61 0.08 18.48
CA ARG A 254 -10.41 0.89 18.64
C ARG A 254 -9.39 0.41 17.60
N ILE A 255 -8.96 1.34 16.77
CA ILE A 255 -8.05 1.09 15.66
C ILE A 255 -6.74 1.84 15.85
N ILE A 256 -5.69 1.34 15.22
CA ILE A 256 -4.38 2.01 15.12
C ILE A 256 -4.17 2.35 13.65
N PRO A 257 -4.30 3.62 13.26
CA PRO A 257 -4.04 4.04 11.89
C PRO A 257 -2.56 3.88 11.57
N ILE A 258 -2.27 3.24 10.44
CA ILE A 258 -0.94 3.10 9.90
C ILE A 258 -0.89 3.67 8.49
N THR A 259 0.26 4.23 8.13
CA THR A 259 0.58 4.62 6.76
C THR A 259 1.68 3.72 6.24
N VAL A 260 1.48 3.15 5.06
CA VAL A 260 2.47 2.34 4.35
C VAL A 260 2.89 3.08 3.08
N THR A 261 4.20 3.20 2.87
CA THR A 261 4.76 3.73 1.64
C THR A 261 5.20 2.56 0.75
N PRO A 262 4.74 2.47 -0.51
CA PRO A 262 5.28 1.49 -1.46
C PRO A 262 6.79 1.71 -1.66
N ASP A 263 7.56 0.62 -1.67
CA ASP A 263 9.01 0.66 -1.90
C ASP A 263 9.32 0.89 -3.40
N ASP A 264 8.41 0.48 -4.29
CA ASP A 264 8.45 0.73 -5.73
C ASP A 264 7.24 1.58 -6.16
N ALA A 265 7.49 2.85 -6.47
CA ALA A 265 6.46 3.79 -6.90
C ALA A 265 5.87 3.43 -8.28
N ALA A 266 6.67 2.85 -9.19
CA ALA A 266 6.21 2.52 -10.54
C ALA A 266 5.13 1.43 -10.54
N ALA A 267 5.14 0.57 -9.52
CA ALA A 267 4.11 -0.45 -9.32
C ALA A 267 2.70 0.15 -9.04
N THR A 268 2.62 1.38 -8.54
CA THR A 268 1.35 2.03 -8.16
C THR A 268 0.93 3.19 -9.07
N GLU A 269 1.82 3.68 -9.94
CA GLU A 269 1.59 4.85 -10.81
C GLU A 269 0.30 4.81 -11.65
N LYS A 270 -0.11 3.61 -12.09
CA LYS A 270 -1.32 3.44 -12.92
C LYS A 270 -2.63 3.56 -12.13
N LEU A 271 -2.54 3.54 -10.80
CA LEU A 271 -3.67 3.63 -9.89
C LEU A 271 -3.72 5.05 -9.35
N GLN A 272 -4.88 5.71 -9.38
CA GLN A 272 -5.04 7.01 -8.71
C GLN A 272 -5.51 6.82 -7.27
N GLU A 273 -6.48 5.92 -7.09
CA GLU A 273 -7.02 5.51 -5.81
C GLU A 273 -7.45 4.04 -5.94
N ALA A 274 -7.13 3.21 -4.95
CA ALA A 274 -7.48 1.79 -4.98
C ALA A 274 -7.60 1.19 -3.58
N SER A 275 -8.56 0.28 -3.38
CA SER A 275 -8.56 -0.61 -2.23
C SER A 275 -7.49 -1.68 -2.42
N VAL A 276 -6.66 -1.88 -1.40
CA VAL A 276 -5.53 -2.81 -1.41
C VAL A 276 -5.54 -3.68 -0.17
N SER A 277 -4.91 -4.85 -0.26
CA SER A 277 -4.75 -5.77 0.86
C SER A 277 -3.29 -5.80 1.29
N LEU A 278 -3.03 -5.50 2.56
CA LEU A 278 -1.70 -5.46 3.15
C LEU A 278 -1.44 -6.75 3.92
N GLY A 279 -0.39 -7.48 3.56
CA GLY A 279 0.16 -8.57 4.34
C GLY A 279 1.30 -8.08 5.22
N ILE A 280 1.06 -7.97 6.51
CA ILE A 280 2.07 -7.53 7.48
C ILE A 280 2.69 -8.78 8.11
N THR A 281 4.00 -8.92 8.01
CA THR A 281 4.72 -10.06 8.58
C THR A 281 4.51 -10.13 10.09
N SER A 282 3.84 -11.19 10.55
CA SER A 282 3.52 -11.41 11.96
C SER A 282 4.47 -12.40 12.62
N GLN A 283 4.91 -13.41 11.87
CA GLN A 283 5.86 -14.42 12.34
C GLN A 283 6.74 -14.87 11.17
N THR A 284 8.00 -15.15 11.47
CA THR A 284 8.94 -15.74 10.52
C THR A 284 9.60 -16.95 11.18
N LYS A 285 9.56 -18.08 10.47
CA LYS A 285 10.28 -19.30 10.83
C LYS A 285 11.32 -19.54 9.75
N THR A 286 12.59 -19.49 10.11
CA THR A 286 13.68 -19.65 9.14
C THR A 286 14.10 -21.10 9.02
N ASN A 287 14.48 -21.49 7.80
CA ASN A 287 15.07 -22.80 7.50
C ASN A 287 14.22 -24.02 7.94
N VAL A 288 12.89 -23.95 7.79
CA VAL A 288 11.96 -25.03 8.18
C VAL A 288 11.52 -25.86 6.98
N LEU A 289 11.18 -27.13 7.22
CA LEU A 289 10.52 -27.96 6.20
C LEU A 289 9.07 -27.53 6.09
N SER A 290 8.57 -27.38 4.86
CA SER A 290 7.17 -27.03 4.63
C SER A 290 6.57 -27.82 3.49
N VAL A 291 5.26 -28.05 3.56
CA VAL A 291 4.46 -28.71 2.52
C VAL A 291 3.23 -27.87 2.19
N PRO A 292 2.64 -28.03 0.99
CA PRO A 292 1.34 -27.43 0.71
C PRO A 292 0.29 -27.89 1.71
N LEU A 293 -0.61 -27.00 2.11
CA LEU A 293 -1.71 -27.27 3.04
C LEU A 293 -2.57 -28.46 2.58
N GLY A 294 -2.74 -28.62 1.27
CA GLY A 294 -3.45 -29.74 0.67
C GLY A 294 -2.79 -31.10 0.90
N ALA A 295 -1.49 -31.15 1.21
CA ALA A 295 -0.76 -32.40 1.47
C ALA A 295 -0.95 -32.94 2.90
N LEU A 296 -1.54 -32.15 3.81
CA LEU A 296 -1.80 -32.60 5.17
C LEU A 296 -2.99 -33.55 5.20
N VAL A 297 -2.76 -34.71 5.81
CA VAL A 297 -3.76 -35.75 6.01
C VAL A 297 -4.00 -35.93 7.50
N ALA A 298 -5.27 -35.93 7.91
CA ALA A 298 -5.62 -36.29 9.27
C ALA A 298 -5.39 -37.79 9.48
N ILE A 299 -4.53 -38.14 10.45
CA ILE A 299 -4.34 -39.52 10.91
C ILE A 299 -5.39 -39.82 11.97
N THR A 300 -5.54 -38.91 12.94
CA THR A 300 -6.56 -38.92 13.99
C THR A 300 -7.15 -37.50 14.12
N PRO A 301 -8.20 -37.27 14.94
CA PRO A 301 -8.74 -35.93 15.16
C PRO A 301 -7.71 -34.90 15.64
N ASP A 302 -6.66 -35.37 16.32
CA ASP A 302 -5.63 -34.51 16.95
C ASP A 302 -4.24 -34.68 16.33
N GLN A 303 -4.09 -35.54 15.31
CA GLN A 303 -2.79 -35.85 14.71
C GLN A 303 -2.83 -35.74 13.18
N PHE A 304 -1.89 -34.97 12.64
CA PHE A 304 -1.69 -34.80 11.21
C PHE A 304 -0.50 -35.64 10.71
N GLY A 305 -0.53 -35.94 9.42
CA GLY A 305 0.54 -36.63 8.71
C GLY A 305 0.64 -36.12 7.28
N VAL A 306 1.68 -36.57 6.59
CA VAL A 306 1.84 -36.43 5.15
C VAL A 306 1.95 -37.81 4.52
N GLU A 307 1.54 -37.91 3.26
CA GLU A 307 1.64 -39.15 2.48
C GLU A 307 2.86 -39.06 1.57
N LEU A 308 3.96 -39.71 1.94
CA LEU A 308 5.19 -39.76 1.15
C LEU A 308 4.99 -40.67 -0.07
N VAL A 309 5.37 -40.18 -1.25
CA VAL A 309 5.39 -40.95 -2.50
C VAL A 309 6.82 -41.45 -2.72
N GLY A 310 7.02 -42.76 -2.58
CA GLY A 310 8.30 -43.41 -2.86
C GLY A 310 8.60 -43.50 -4.36
N GLU A 311 9.86 -43.71 -4.72
CA GLU A 311 10.28 -43.90 -6.13
C GLU A 311 9.62 -45.12 -6.79
N ASP A 312 9.15 -46.08 -5.99
CA ASP A 312 8.39 -47.26 -6.43
C ASP A 312 6.88 -46.99 -6.59
N GLY A 313 6.44 -45.74 -6.43
CA GLY A 313 5.04 -45.31 -6.53
C GLY A 313 4.19 -45.65 -5.31
N LYS A 314 4.77 -46.24 -4.24
CA LYS A 314 4.04 -46.54 -3.01
C LYS A 314 3.88 -45.29 -2.15
N VAL A 315 2.72 -45.22 -1.50
CA VAL A 315 2.41 -44.16 -0.55
C VAL A 315 2.61 -44.65 0.88
N THR A 316 3.47 -43.96 1.63
CA THR A 316 3.68 -44.22 3.06
C THR A 316 3.19 -43.01 3.86
N ARG A 317 2.30 -43.24 4.83
CA ARG A 317 1.81 -42.16 5.67
C ARG A 317 2.74 -41.95 6.86
N VAL A 318 3.27 -40.74 6.98
CA VAL A 318 4.21 -40.34 8.04
C VAL A 318 3.53 -39.31 8.96
N PRO A 319 3.48 -39.54 10.28
CA PRO A 319 2.99 -38.54 11.22
C PRO A 319 3.92 -37.33 11.29
N VAL A 320 3.34 -36.13 11.41
CA VAL A 320 4.11 -34.88 11.47
C VAL A 320 3.61 -33.98 12.59
N GLN A 321 4.52 -33.22 13.19
CA GLN A 321 4.15 -32.11 14.04
C GLN A 321 4.10 -30.83 13.20
N THR A 322 2.93 -30.18 13.20
CA THR A 322 2.70 -28.94 12.46
C THR A 322 3.13 -27.72 13.27
N GLY A 323 3.68 -26.73 12.56
CA GLY A 323 4.12 -25.46 13.13
C GLY A 323 3.33 -24.29 12.57
N LEU A 324 4.04 -23.29 12.04
CA LEU A 324 3.45 -22.11 11.40
C LEU A 324 2.69 -22.48 10.12
N PHE A 325 1.51 -21.89 9.95
CA PHE A 325 0.72 -21.93 8.71
C PHE A 325 0.86 -20.59 8.01
N ALA A 326 1.31 -20.58 6.76
CA ALA A 326 1.52 -19.34 6.01
C ALA A 326 1.19 -19.51 4.52
N GLY A 327 0.24 -18.72 4.03
CA GLY A 327 -0.24 -18.80 2.66
C GLY A 327 -0.84 -20.17 2.37
N ASP A 328 -0.28 -20.87 1.40
CA ASP A 328 -0.66 -22.22 0.99
C ASP A 328 0.25 -23.30 1.60
N ARG A 329 1.21 -22.94 2.47
CA ARG A 329 2.18 -23.88 3.06
C ARG A 329 2.07 -23.98 4.57
N VAL A 330 2.52 -25.11 5.10
CA VAL A 330 2.56 -25.43 6.53
C VAL A 330 3.93 -25.96 6.90
N GLU A 331 4.50 -25.43 7.98
CA GLU A 331 5.70 -25.96 8.62
C GLU A 331 5.40 -27.35 9.18
N ILE A 332 6.27 -28.30 8.87
CA ILE A 332 6.19 -29.67 9.38
C ILE A 332 7.54 -30.11 9.94
N SER A 333 7.49 -30.95 10.96
CA SER A 333 8.67 -31.59 11.53
C SER A 333 8.40 -33.07 11.81
N SER A 334 9.36 -33.91 11.42
CA SER A 334 9.41 -35.35 11.67
C SER A 334 10.82 -35.84 11.34
N ASP A 335 11.30 -36.87 12.05
CA ASP A 335 12.64 -37.43 11.86
C ASP A 335 12.81 -38.14 10.51
N GLU A 336 11.70 -38.59 9.91
CA GLU A 336 11.65 -39.32 8.64
C GLU A 336 11.60 -38.40 7.42
N LEU A 337 11.50 -37.08 7.64
CA LEU A 337 11.29 -36.09 6.58
C LEU A 337 12.53 -35.27 6.25
N HIS A 338 12.79 -35.16 4.96
CA HIS A 338 13.90 -34.39 4.39
C HIS A 338 13.43 -33.59 3.18
N GLU A 339 14.21 -32.57 2.84
CA GLU A 339 13.99 -31.77 1.65
C GLU A 339 14.10 -32.62 0.38
N GLY A 340 13.26 -32.32 -0.62
CA GLY A 340 13.24 -33.03 -1.90
C GLY A 340 12.25 -34.19 -1.97
N GLN A 341 11.66 -34.60 -0.85
CA GLN A 341 10.74 -35.73 -0.84
C GLN A 341 9.37 -35.40 -1.47
N LEU A 342 8.85 -36.41 -2.18
CA LEU A 342 7.49 -36.54 -2.72
C LEU A 342 6.40 -36.55 -1.64
N VAL A 343 5.49 -35.57 -1.55
CA VAL A 343 4.22 -35.71 -0.81
C VAL A 343 3.01 -35.71 -1.72
N ALA A 344 2.06 -36.61 -1.46
CA ALA A 344 0.79 -36.68 -2.17
C ALA A 344 -0.12 -35.50 -1.78
N VAL A 345 -0.70 -34.85 -2.80
CA VAL A 345 -1.74 -33.83 -2.66
C VAL A 345 -3.04 -34.42 -3.21
N PRO A 346 -4.04 -34.71 -2.36
CA PRO A 346 -5.32 -35.24 -2.82
C PRO A 346 -6.01 -34.25 -3.74
N ASN A 347 -6.38 -34.69 -4.95
CA ASN A 347 -7.32 -33.95 -5.78
C ASN A 347 -8.70 -34.04 -5.10
N ARG A 348 -9.25 -32.91 -4.67
CA ARG A 348 -10.64 -32.80 -4.20
C ARG A 348 -11.55 -32.39 -5.35
#